data_AF-A0A4V2B3Z0-F1
#
_entry.id   AF-A0A4V2B3Z0-F1
#
_cell.length_a   1.000
_cell.length_b   1.000
_cell.length_c   1.000
_cell.angle_alpha   90.00
_cell.angle_beta   90.00
_cell.angle_gamma   90.00
#
_symmetry.space_group_name_H-M   'P 1'
#
loop_
_entity.id
_entity.type
_entity.pdbx_description
1 polymer ?
#
loop_
_entity_poly.entity_id
_entity_poly.type
_entity_poly.pdbx_seq_one_letter_code
_entity_poly.pdbx_strand_id
1 'polypeptide(L)'
;MRFTVGNSNADHFSVDVLSYERSEITDFWDSNWLVCDITVQSSDRKLRIKNGNFTTVELKELRESLTALLNASISVFTVDPMEPFLQFSVNRKPEEITFEGVFNPTPMVGEQLSFKISTTPSEGLKIVTALQEITRCFPVRGEADISKDLKLADAILRETTIHEIGRFAELGQHFDEFESNSDASSEAYVLALNFWEAWIDERDHDFANFYGIEREAWPNIAVEVLKYLRSGEMPTHPNLIKFSKTERLNSASRMKRKLILLGTILLLAAICVAATFFI
;
A
#
# COMPACT_ATOMS: atom_id res chain seq x y z
N MET A 1 11.83 13.80 17.38
CA MET A 1 10.46 14.37 17.48
C MET A 1 9.61 13.46 18.33
N ARG A 2 8.55 13.97 18.98
CA ARG A 2 7.83 13.22 20.02
C ARG A 2 6.32 13.36 19.87
N PHE A 3 5.59 12.27 20.12
CA PHE A 3 4.19 12.36 20.55
C PHE A 3 4.02 11.72 21.94
N THR A 4 2.97 12.12 22.66
CA THR A 4 2.69 11.63 24.01
C THR A 4 1.19 11.47 24.19
N VAL A 5 0.78 10.36 24.78
CA VAL A 5 -0.59 10.07 25.17
C VAL A 5 -0.66 10.12 26.69
N GLY A 6 -1.63 10.86 27.24
CA GLY A 6 -1.76 11.08 28.68
C GLY A 6 -0.93 12.27 29.18
N ASN A 7 -0.74 12.35 30.49
CA ASN A 7 -0.07 13.46 31.15
C ASN A 7 1.36 13.05 31.55
N SER A 8 2.36 13.83 31.16
CA SER A 8 3.78 13.53 31.45
C SER A 8 4.11 13.42 32.95
N ASN A 9 3.25 13.94 33.83
CA ASN A 9 3.38 13.86 35.29
C ASN A 9 2.55 12.73 35.91
N ALA A 10 1.84 11.94 35.10
CA ALA A 10 0.98 10.83 35.53
C ALA A 10 1.11 9.64 34.57
N ASP A 11 0.06 8.84 34.40
CA ASP A 11 -0.01 7.76 33.42
C ASP A 11 0.12 8.33 32.01
N HIS A 12 1.12 7.85 31.27
CA HIS A 12 1.37 8.26 29.90
C HIS A 12 2.19 7.20 29.15
N PHE A 13 2.13 7.27 27.83
CA PHE A 13 3.21 6.75 27.01
C PHE A 13 3.69 7.79 26.02
N SER A 14 4.95 7.70 25.65
CA SER A 14 5.59 8.61 24.69
C SER A 14 6.52 7.83 23.78
N VAL A 15 6.59 8.29 22.54
CA VAL A 15 7.50 7.77 21.51
C VAL A 15 8.31 8.95 20.99
N ASP A 16 9.62 8.89 21.18
CA ASP A 16 10.59 9.80 20.61
C ASP A 16 11.20 9.19 19.36
N VAL A 17 10.83 9.69 18.19
CA VAL A 17 11.43 9.30 16.90
C VAL A 17 12.74 10.07 16.71
N LEU A 18 13.86 9.35 16.63
CA LEU A 18 15.21 9.92 16.60
C LEU A 18 15.73 10.05 15.17
N SER A 19 15.71 8.96 14.40
CA SER A 19 16.22 8.89 13.04
C SER A 19 15.57 7.72 12.30
N TYR A 20 15.83 7.61 11.00
CA TYR A 20 15.76 6.31 10.33
C TYR A 20 16.85 5.39 10.90
N GLU A 21 16.57 4.10 10.95
CA GLU A 21 17.57 3.10 11.33
C GLU A 21 18.66 2.97 10.27
N ARG A 22 18.26 3.03 9.00
CA ARG A 22 19.16 2.90 7.86
C ARG A 22 19.05 4.10 6.92
N SER A 23 20.13 4.35 6.18
CA SER A 23 20.06 5.18 4.98
C SER A 23 19.04 4.59 4.01
N GLU A 24 18.58 5.39 3.05
CA GLU A 24 17.67 4.90 2.01
C GLU A 24 18.31 3.72 1.27
N ILE A 25 17.61 2.58 1.26
CA ILE A 25 18.01 1.36 0.55
C ILE A 25 16.88 0.91 -0.39
N THR A 26 17.10 -0.14 -1.18
CA THR A 26 16.14 -0.57 -2.21
C THR A 26 14.94 -1.33 -1.64
N ASP A 27 15.09 -1.97 -0.48
CA ASP A 27 13.98 -2.67 0.16
C ASP A 27 13.07 -1.69 0.91
N PHE A 28 11.77 -1.80 0.67
CA PHE A 28 10.77 -0.89 1.22
C PHE A 28 10.68 -0.97 2.74
N TRP A 29 10.62 -2.17 3.31
CA TRP A 29 10.44 -2.36 4.74
C TRP A 29 11.69 -1.91 5.49
N ASP A 30 12.86 -2.35 5.03
CA ASP A 30 14.13 -1.99 5.61
C ASP A 30 14.43 -0.48 5.54
N SER A 31 13.92 0.22 4.52
CA SER A 31 14.10 1.67 4.36
C SER A 31 13.25 2.50 5.32
N ASN A 32 12.20 1.90 5.89
CA ASN A 32 11.17 2.61 6.64
C ASN A 32 11.23 2.38 8.15
N TRP A 33 12.23 1.64 8.64
CA TRP A 33 12.50 1.53 10.07
C TRP A 33 13.00 2.84 10.68
N LEU A 34 12.44 3.17 11.84
CA LEU A 34 12.78 4.31 12.66
C LEU A 34 13.37 3.84 13.99
N VAL A 35 14.40 4.55 14.45
CA VAL A 35 14.93 4.39 15.80
C VAL A 35 14.12 5.27 16.74
N CYS A 36 13.55 4.64 17.76
CA CYS A 36 12.61 5.25 18.69
C CYS A 36 13.04 5.01 20.14
N ASP A 37 12.89 6.00 21.01
CA ASP A 37 12.83 5.76 22.45
C ASP A 37 11.36 5.70 22.88
N ILE A 38 10.95 4.61 23.51
CA ILE A 38 9.56 4.41 23.95
C ILE A 38 9.55 4.35 25.47
N THR A 39 8.70 5.17 26.09
CA THR A 39 8.52 5.20 27.54
C THR A 39 7.05 5.01 27.86
N VAL A 40 6.76 4.11 28.79
CA VAL A 40 5.41 3.90 29.34
C VAL A 40 5.48 4.04 30.85
N GLN A 41 4.60 4.87 31.40
CA GLN A 41 4.39 5.02 32.82
C GLN A 41 2.93 4.72 33.13
N SER A 42 2.69 3.82 34.08
CA SER A 42 1.36 3.57 34.63
C SER A 42 1.47 3.34 36.13
N SER A 43 0.68 4.08 36.89
CA SER A 43 0.79 4.17 38.34
C SER A 43 2.20 4.58 38.78
N ASP A 44 2.83 3.80 39.66
CA ASP A 44 4.18 4.01 40.19
C ASP A 44 5.28 3.33 39.33
N ARG A 45 4.88 2.58 38.29
CA ARG A 45 5.81 1.85 37.42
C ARG A 45 6.11 2.62 36.15
N LYS A 46 7.39 2.62 35.78
CA LYS A 46 7.88 3.22 34.54
C LYS A 46 8.86 2.29 33.86
N LEU A 47 8.54 1.89 32.63
CA LEU A 47 9.43 1.13 31.76
C LEU A 47 9.82 1.98 30.57
N ARG A 48 11.04 1.73 30.05
CA ARG A 48 11.56 2.39 28.86
C ARG A 48 12.37 1.40 28.04
N ILE A 49 12.22 1.50 26.72
CA ILE A 49 13.17 0.94 25.76
C ILE A 49 13.91 2.10 25.09
N LYS A 50 15.22 1.92 24.93
CA LYS A 50 16.04 2.82 24.11
C LYS A 50 16.34 2.13 22.80
N ASN A 51 16.32 2.89 21.70
CA ASN A 51 16.50 2.35 20.36
C ASN A 51 15.53 1.19 20.05
N GLY A 52 14.29 1.29 20.52
CA GLY A 52 13.22 0.46 19.97
C GLY A 52 12.89 0.90 18.55
N ASN A 53 11.96 0.21 17.91
CA ASN A 53 11.68 0.43 16.51
C ASN A 53 10.17 0.61 16.25
N PHE A 54 9.89 1.50 15.30
CA PHE A 54 8.60 1.63 14.60
C PHE A 54 8.91 1.78 13.13
N THR A 55 7.98 1.45 12.25
CA THR A 55 8.06 1.85 10.85
C THR A 55 7.36 3.20 10.62
N THR A 56 7.79 3.94 9.59
CA THR A 56 7.07 5.14 9.13
C THR A 56 5.63 4.83 8.73
N VAL A 57 5.38 3.61 8.21
CA VAL A 57 4.05 3.10 7.84
C VAL A 57 3.16 3.00 9.08
N GLU A 58 3.64 2.34 10.14
CA GLU A 58 2.89 2.19 11.40
C GLU A 58 2.52 3.54 12.02
N LEU A 59 3.44 4.52 12.00
CA LEU A 59 3.14 5.86 12.53
C LEU A 59 2.13 6.62 11.66
N LYS A 60 2.16 6.42 10.34
CA LYS A 60 1.17 6.96 9.41
C LYS A 60 -0.20 6.33 9.64
N GLU A 61 -0.28 5.01 9.76
CA GLU A 61 -1.51 4.27 10.03
C GLU A 61 -2.12 4.63 11.39
N LEU A 62 -1.29 4.79 12.42
CA LEU A 62 -1.72 5.30 13.73
C LEU A 62 -2.35 6.69 13.60
N ARG A 63 -1.72 7.60 12.87
CA ARG A 63 -2.25 8.96 12.61
C ARG A 63 -3.60 8.89 11.90
N GLU A 64 -3.72 8.09 10.86
CA GLU A 64 -4.93 7.96 10.04
C GLU A 64 -6.08 7.32 10.82
N SER A 65 -5.79 6.25 11.56
CA SER A 65 -6.76 5.57 12.42
C SER A 65 -7.24 6.48 13.56
N LEU A 66 -6.34 7.21 14.21
CA LEU A 66 -6.71 8.16 15.26
C LEU A 66 -7.54 9.33 14.70
N THR A 67 -7.22 9.80 13.49
CA THR A 67 -8.02 10.84 12.79
C THR A 67 -9.42 10.32 12.47
N ALA A 68 -9.53 9.12 11.90
CA ALA A 68 -10.82 8.48 11.62
C ALA A 68 -11.65 8.27 12.90
N LEU A 69 -10.98 7.87 13.99
CA LEU A 69 -11.60 7.70 15.31
C LEU A 69 -12.13 9.04 15.83
N LEU A 70 -11.36 10.13 15.74
CA LEU A 70 -11.79 11.49 16.14
C LEU A 70 -12.94 12.04 15.28
N ASN A 71 -12.98 11.68 14.00
CA ASN A 71 -14.06 12.02 13.07
C ASN A 71 -15.30 11.13 13.19
N ALA A 72 -15.29 10.17 14.12
CA ALA A 72 -16.39 9.20 14.35
C ALA A 72 -16.64 8.26 13.17
N SER A 73 -15.67 8.10 12.25
CA SER A 73 -15.74 7.12 11.15
C SER A 73 -15.51 5.69 11.65
N ILE A 74 -14.78 5.54 12.75
CA ILE A 74 -14.59 4.30 13.50
C ILE A 74 -14.70 4.57 15.01
N SER A 75 -15.02 3.55 15.80
CA SER A 75 -15.11 3.66 17.27
C SER A 75 -13.97 2.97 18.02
N VAL A 76 -13.24 2.08 17.33
CA VAL A 76 -12.14 1.31 17.91
C VAL A 76 -11.13 0.94 16.81
N PHE A 77 -9.85 0.88 17.17
CA PHE A 77 -8.81 0.23 16.36
C PHE A 77 -7.72 -0.35 17.27
N THR A 78 -6.90 -1.24 16.72
CA THR A 78 -5.75 -1.84 17.40
C THR A 78 -4.47 -1.46 16.67
N VAL A 79 -3.41 -1.26 17.44
CA VAL A 79 -2.05 -1.03 16.95
C VAL A 79 -1.23 -2.24 17.37
N ASP A 80 -0.73 -2.96 16.36
CA ASP A 80 0.09 -4.15 16.50
C ASP A 80 1.35 -3.98 15.64
N PRO A 81 2.37 -3.27 16.15
CA PRO A 81 3.61 -3.03 15.42
C PRO A 81 4.35 -4.34 15.14
N MET A 82 5.21 -4.35 14.12
CA MET A 82 6.03 -5.51 13.76
C MET A 82 6.90 -5.98 14.92
N GLU A 83 7.43 -5.03 15.71
CA GLU A 83 8.14 -5.35 16.94
C GLU A 83 7.16 -5.42 18.13
N PRO A 84 7.15 -6.53 18.89
CA PRO A 84 6.13 -6.79 19.92
C PRO A 84 6.40 -6.03 21.23
N PHE A 85 7.05 -4.86 21.17
CA PHE A 85 7.35 -4.05 22.34
C PHE A 85 6.13 -3.33 22.89
N LEU A 86 5.22 -2.87 22.02
CA LEU A 86 4.08 -2.04 22.39
C LEU A 86 2.85 -2.42 21.57
N GLN A 87 1.88 -3.07 22.20
CA GLN A 87 0.60 -3.41 21.58
C GLN A 87 -0.51 -2.70 22.35
N PHE A 88 -1.44 -2.05 21.65
CA PHE A 88 -2.54 -1.37 22.32
C PHE A 88 -3.76 -1.21 21.41
N SER A 89 -4.91 -1.03 22.05
CA SER A 89 -6.17 -0.66 21.41
C SER A 89 -6.54 0.76 21.80
N VAL A 90 -7.25 1.44 20.90
CA VAL A 90 -7.79 2.78 21.11
C VAL A 90 -9.29 2.71 20.94
N ASN A 91 -10.03 3.05 21.98
CA ASN A 91 -11.48 3.07 21.98
C ASN A 91 -12.01 4.49 22.19
N ARG A 92 -13.09 4.84 21.49
CA ARG A 92 -13.74 6.14 21.61
C ARG A 92 -15.13 6.04 22.24
N LYS A 93 -15.35 6.89 23.23
CA LYS A 93 -16.66 7.35 23.70
C LYS A 93 -16.85 8.84 23.34
N PRO A 94 -18.06 9.42 23.48
CA PRO A 94 -18.30 10.81 23.08
C PRO A 94 -17.33 11.83 23.70
N GLU A 95 -17.02 11.68 24.99
CA GLU A 95 -16.22 12.63 25.79
C GLU A 95 -14.79 12.12 26.07
N GLU A 96 -14.47 10.89 25.67
CA GLU A 96 -13.28 10.18 26.15
C GLU A 96 -12.67 9.30 25.05
N ILE A 97 -11.35 9.28 24.98
CA ILE A 97 -10.57 8.32 24.20
C ILE A 97 -9.71 7.53 25.19
N THR A 98 -9.78 6.21 25.11
CA THR A 98 -9.03 5.32 26.00
C THR A 98 -8.02 4.53 25.19
N PHE A 99 -6.75 4.61 25.60
CA PHE A 99 -5.65 3.80 25.11
C PHE A 99 -5.38 2.70 26.13
N GLU A 100 -5.53 1.43 25.73
CA GLU A 100 -5.34 0.28 26.62
C GLU A 100 -4.45 -0.75 25.96
N GLY A 101 -3.40 -1.16 26.65
CA GLY A 101 -2.40 -2.00 26.04
C GLY A 101 -1.35 -2.54 26.99
N VAL A 102 -0.32 -3.10 26.36
CA VAL A 102 0.79 -3.81 26.97
C VAL A 102 2.09 -3.26 26.41
N PHE A 103 3.03 -3.00 27.31
CA PHE A 103 4.41 -2.68 26.97
C PHE A 103 5.35 -3.73 27.52
N ASN A 104 6.19 -4.30 26.66
CA ASN A 104 7.17 -5.34 26.99
C ASN A 104 8.53 -5.01 26.34
N PRO A 105 9.42 -4.30 27.05
CA PRO A 105 10.70 -3.84 26.49
C PRO A 105 11.64 -4.98 26.05
N THR A 106 11.51 -6.17 26.64
CA THR A 106 12.33 -7.34 26.32
C THR A 106 11.43 -8.56 26.25
N PRO A 107 10.84 -8.85 25.07
CA PRO A 107 10.00 -10.02 24.86
C PRO A 107 10.66 -11.30 25.39
N MET A 108 9.85 -12.24 25.88
CA MET A 108 10.24 -13.54 26.47
C MET A 108 10.83 -13.55 27.89
N VAL A 109 11.57 -12.52 28.30
CA VAL A 109 12.29 -12.53 29.60
C VAL A 109 12.05 -11.28 30.45
N GLY A 110 11.40 -10.26 29.88
CA GLY A 110 11.19 -8.97 30.48
C GLY A 110 9.98 -8.85 31.38
N GLU A 111 10.00 -7.79 32.18
CA GLU A 111 8.79 -7.30 32.82
C GLU A 111 7.82 -6.75 31.79
N GLN A 112 6.56 -7.12 31.95
CA GLN A 112 5.44 -6.56 31.22
C GLN A 112 4.78 -5.45 32.05
N LEU A 113 4.37 -4.37 31.39
CA LEU A 113 3.57 -3.29 31.97
C LEU A 113 2.29 -3.12 31.15
N SER A 114 1.16 -3.52 31.73
CA SER A 114 -0.15 -3.15 31.21
C SER A 114 -0.46 -1.69 31.58
N PHE A 115 -1.11 -0.96 30.68
CA PHE A 115 -1.50 0.42 30.91
C PHE A 115 -2.90 0.70 30.37
N LYS A 116 -3.56 1.68 30.99
CA LYS A 116 -4.85 2.22 30.53
C LYS A 116 -4.86 3.73 30.74
N ILE A 117 -4.80 4.47 29.65
CA ILE A 117 -4.69 5.94 29.65
C ILE A 117 -5.94 6.51 28.99
N SER A 118 -6.70 7.30 29.74
CA SER A 118 -7.83 8.06 29.21
C SER A 118 -7.42 9.49 28.89
N THR A 119 -7.93 10.02 27.79
CA THR A 119 -7.66 11.36 27.29
C THR A 119 -8.91 11.95 26.65
N THR A 120 -8.93 13.26 26.41
CA THR A 120 -10.05 13.94 25.75
C THR A 120 -9.87 13.95 24.22
N PRO A 121 -10.95 14.14 23.42
CA PRO A 121 -10.82 14.35 21.97
C PRO A 121 -9.90 15.52 21.58
N SER A 122 -9.86 16.58 22.39
CA SER A 122 -8.96 17.73 22.19
C SER A 122 -7.48 17.35 22.33
N GLU A 123 -7.15 16.51 23.31
CA GLU A 123 -5.80 15.96 23.45
C GLU A 123 -5.49 14.94 22.35
N GLY A 124 -6.48 14.15 21.91
CA GLY A 124 -6.40 13.32 20.71
C GLY A 124 -5.94 14.10 19.47
N LEU A 125 -6.49 15.29 19.24
CA LEU A 125 -6.08 16.17 18.13
C LEU A 125 -4.62 16.64 18.25
N LYS A 126 -4.12 16.86 19.47
CA LYS A 126 -2.70 17.20 19.69
C LYS A 126 -1.80 16.02 19.32
N ILE A 127 -2.21 14.79 19.64
CA ILE A 127 -1.50 13.56 19.25
C ILE A 127 -1.46 13.43 17.72
N VAL A 128 -2.59 13.62 17.04
CA VAL A 128 -2.64 13.63 15.56
C VAL A 128 -1.72 14.68 14.96
N THR A 129 -1.70 15.88 15.53
CA THR A 129 -0.81 16.97 15.07
C THR A 129 0.66 16.58 15.21
N ALA A 130 1.06 16.03 16.37
CA ALA A 130 2.43 15.57 16.59
C ALA A 130 2.82 14.43 15.63
N LEU A 131 1.91 13.47 15.40
CA LEU A 131 2.12 12.40 14.41
C LEU A 131 2.21 12.93 12.98
N GLN A 132 1.44 13.96 12.63
CA GLN A 132 1.54 14.63 11.34
C GLN A 132 2.91 15.30 11.16
N GLU A 133 3.44 15.97 12.17
CA GLU A 133 4.79 16.54 12.12
C GLU A 133 5.86 15.45 11.99
N ILE A 134 5.73 14.35 12.74
CA ILE A 134 6.63 13.20 12.65
C ILE A 134 6.63 12.62 11.24
N THR A 135 5.46 12.27 10.71
CA THR A 135 5.31 11.69 9.37
C THR A 135 5.73 12.65 8.25
N ARG A 136 5.75 13.97 8.50
CA ARG A 136 6.29 14.96 7.56
C ARG A 136 7.82 14.95 7.49
N CYS A 137 8.52 14.80 8.62
CA CYS A 137 9.99 14.75 8.61
C CYS A 137 10.54 13.35 8.39
N PHE A 138 9.73 12.33 8.66
CA PHE A 138 10.02 10.92 8.41
C PHE A 138 8.96 10.36 7.44
N PRO A 139 8.92 10.83 6.18
CA PRO A 139 7.97 10.33 5.21
C PRO A 139 8.18 8.83 4.95
N VAL A 140 7.14 8.13 4.53
CA VAL A 140 7.27 6.76 4.07
C VAL A 140 8.11 6.79 2.78
N ARG A 141 9.30 6.19 2.81
CA ARG A 141 10.20 6.07 1.66
C ARG A 141 9.66 5.02 0.70
N GLY A 142 9.72 5.29 -0.60
CA GLY A 142 9.12 4.42 -1.61
C GLY A 142 7.58 4.41 -1.61
N GLU A 143 6.91 5.31 -0.86
CA GLU A 143 5.44 5.38 -0.80
C GLU A 143 4.81 5.69 -2.16
N ALA A 144 5.47 6.54 -2.96
CA ALA A 144 5.01 6.81 -4.31
C ALA A 144 4.97 5.53 -5.16
N ASP A 145 5.90 4.60 -4.91
CA ASP A 145 5.99 3.34 -5.65
C ASP A 145 5.01 2.31 -5.08
N ILE A 146 4.84 2.20 -3.75
CA ILE A 146 3.73 1.40 -3.17
C ILE A 146 2.37 1.91 -3.60
N SER A 147 2.17 3.23 -3.66
CA SER A 147 0.92 3.82 -4.14
C SER A 147 0.65 3.42 -5.60
N LYS A 148 1.68 3.27 -6.43
CA LYS A 148 1.52 2.76 -7.80
C LYS A 148 1.18 1.28 -7.80
N ASP A 149 1.88 0.46 -7.02
CA ASP A 149 1.65 -0.98 -6.93
C ASP A 149 0.23 -1.28 -6.44
N LEU A 150 -0.25 -0.56 -5.42
CA LEU A 150 -1.61 -0.67 -4.90
C LEU A 150 -2.66 -0.17 -5.92
N LYS A 151 -2.42 0.94 -6.61
CA LYS A 151 -3.32 1.40 -7.68
C LYS A 151 -3.41 0.39 -8.83
N LEU A 152 -2.29 -0.23 -9.19
CA LEU A 152 -2.24 -1.27 -10.20
C LEU A 152 -2.96 -2.53 -9.70
N ALA A 153 -2.78 -2.91 -8.44
CA ALA A 153 -3.51 -4.02 -7.83
C ALA A 153 -5.02 -3.78 -7.87
N ASP A 154 -5.49 -2.59 -7.49
CA ASP A 154 -6.90 -2.26 -7.57
C ASP A 154 -7.43 -2.25 -9.00
N ALA A 155 -6.61 -1.87 -9.98
CA ALA A 155 -6.96 -1.95 -11.39
C ALA A 155 -7.10 -3.40 -11.84
N ILE A 156 -6.11 -4.26 -11.58
CA ILE A 156 -6.16 -5.69 -11.91
C ILE A 156 -7.36 -6.37 -11.24
N LEU A 157 -7.69 -6.02 -10.00
CA LEU A 157 -8.88 -6.54 -9.31
C LEU A 157 -10.19 -6.12 -10.00
N ARG A 158 -10.26 -4.93 -10.59
CA ARG A 158 -11.41 -4.55 -11.43
C ARG A 158 -11.47 -5.40 -12.70
N GLU A 159 -10.32 -5.68 -13.31
CA GLU A 159 -10.23 -6.54 -14.51
C GLU A 159 -10.69 -7.97 -14.24
N THR A 160 -10.40 -8.54 -13.06
CA THR A 160 -10.95 -9.85 -12.67
C THR A 160 -12.47 -9.82 -12.65
N THR A 161 -13.05 -8.77 -12.05
CA THR A 161 -14.51 -8.61 -12.00
C THR A 161 -15.10 -8.47 -13.40
N ILE A 162 -14.50 -7.66 -14.27
CA ILE A 162 -14.91 -7.46 -15.67
C ILE A 162 -14.91 -8.80 -16.42
N HIS A 163 -13.85 -9.58 -16.26
CA HIS A 163 -13.72 -10.89 -16.89
C HIS A 163 -14.78 -11.88 -16.39
N GLU A 164 -14.97 -12.00 -15.08
CA GLU A 164 -15.90 -12.95 -14.46
C GLU A 164 -17.36 -12.69 -14.88
N ILE A 165 -17.73 -11.43 -15.11
CA ILE A 165 -19.08 -11.06 -15.59
C ILE A 165 -19.19 -11.06 -17.12
N GLY A 166 -18.16 -11.52 -17.84
CA GLY A 166 -18.16 -11.68 -19.29
C GLY A 166 -18.09 -10.38 -20.10
N ARG A 167 -17.68 -9.26 -19.49
CA ARG A 167 -17.54 -7.95 -20.16
C ARG A 167 -16.18 -7.82 -20.85
N PHE A 168 -15.79 -8.82 -21.65
CA PHE A 168 -14.45 -8.92 -22.21
C PHE A 168 -14.03 -7.69 -23.03
N ALA A 169 -14.94 -7.04 -23.74
CA ALA A 169 -14.67 -5.82 -24.53
C ALA A 169 -14.13 -4.64 -23.69
N GLU A 170 -14.31 -4.68 -22.37
CA GLU A 170 -13.85 -3.62 -21.46
C GLU A 170 -12.49 -3.92 -20.82
N LEU A 171 -11.99 -5.14 -20.97
CA LEU A 171 -10.80 -5.59 -20.27
C LEU A 171 -9.56 -4.81 -20.72
N GLY A 172 -8.88 -4.12 -19.81
CA GLY A 172 -7.69 -3.34 -20.11
C GLY A 172 -7.94 -1.95 -20.70
N GLN A 173 -9.17 -1.42 -20.66
CA GLN A 173 -9.44 -0.02 -21.06
C GLN A 173 -8.60 1.01 -20.29
N HIS A 174 -8.13 0.66 -19.08
CA HIS A 174 -7.33 1.52 -18.21
C HIS A 174 -5.83 1.22 -18.24
N PHE A 175 -5.36 0.30 -19.10
CA PHE A 175 -3.97 -0.15 -19.09
C PHE A 175 -2.96 0.99 -19.36
N ASP A 176 -3.28 1.89 -20.29
CA ASP A 176 -2.40 3.00 -20.70
C ASP A 176 -2.07 3.99 -19.54
N GLU A 177 -2.94 4.08 -18.54
CA GLU A 177 -2.73 4.90 -17.34
C GLU A 177 -1.52 4.42 -16.51
N PHE A 178 -1.22 3.12 -16.58
CA PHE A 178 -0.14 2.48 -15.84
C PHE A 178 1.12 2.26 -16.69
N GLU A 179 0.96 1.97 -18.00
CA GLU A 179 2.10 1.75 -18.90
C GLU A 179 3.03 2.97 -18.98
N SER A 180 2.46 4.17 -19.02
CA SER A 180 3.19 5.44 -19.19
C SER A 180 4.09 5.82 -18.00
N ASN A 181 3.97 5.12 -16.87
CA ASN A 181 4.66 5.45 -15.61
C ASN A 181 5.73 4.42 -15.18
N SER A 182 6.24 3.60 -16.11
CA SER A 182 7.04 2.39 -15.80
C SER A 182 8.53 2.59 -15.45
N ASP A 183 9.07 3.81 -15.49
CA ASP A 183 10.53 4.04 -15.44
C ASP A 183 11.17 3.99 -14.03
N ALA A 184 10.38 3.76 -12.99
CA ALA A 184 10.87 3.58 -11.61
C ALA A 184 10.03 2.57 -10.81
N SER A 185 9.54 1.50 -11.45
CA SER A 185 8.60 0.57 -10.82
C SER A 185 9.27 -0.67 -10.23
N SER A 186 8.66 -1.25 -9.19
CA SER A 186 9.11 -2.48 -8.55
C SER A 186 9.08 -3.68 -9.52
N GLU A 187 9.80 -4.77 -9.20
CA GLU A 187 9.71 -6.02 -9.97
C GLU A 187 8.27 -6.54 -10.03
N ALA A 188 7.52 -6.42 -8.93
CA ALA A 188 6.12 -6.80 -8.85
C ALA A 188 5.25 -5.99 -9.82
N TYR A 189 5.47 -4.68 -9.92
CA TYR A 189 4.77 -3.83 -10.87
C TYR A 189 5.05 -4.21 -12.32
N VAL A 190 6.30 -4.48 -12.66
CA VAL A 190 6.69 -4.89 -14.02
C VAL A 190 6.05 -6.23 -14.38
N LEU A 191 6.09 -7.21 -13.47
CA LEU A 191 5.44 -8.50 -13.66
C LEU A 191 3.93 -8.33 -13.88
N ALA A 192 3.28 -7.52 -13.05
CA ALA A 192 1.85 -7.25 -13.11
C ALA A 192 1.44 -6.58 -14.43
N LEU A 193 2.23 -5.62 -14.92
CA LEU A 193 1.98 -5.00 -16.23
C LEU A 193 2.15 -6.00 -17.37
N ASN A 194 3.20 -6.81 -17.37
CA ASN A 194 3.40 -7.83 -18.41
C ASN A 194 2.26 -8.87 -18.40
N PHE A 195 1.79 -9.27 -17.22
CA PHE A 195 0.63 -10.14 -17.07
C PHE A 195 -0.63 -9.50 -17.66
N TRP A 196 -0.91 -8.23 -17.31
CA TRP A 196 -2.09 -7.53 -17.81
C TRP A 196 -2.03 -7.29 -19.32
N GLU A 197 -0.85 -6.97 -19.87
CA GLU A 197 -0.64 -6.85 -21.32
C GLU A 197 -0.93 -8.17 -22.05
N ALA A 198 -0.46 -9.30 -21.51
CA ALA A 198 -0.73 -10.63 -22.06
C ALA A 198 -2.22 -11.00 -21.98
N TRP A 199 -2.90 -10.59 -20.90
CA TRP A 199 -4.33 -10.80 -20.75
C TRP A 199 -5.15 -10.04 -21.80
N ILE A 200 -4.77 -8.78 -22.06
CA ILE A 200 -5.35 -7.96 -23.12
C ILE A 200 -5.09 -8.59 -24.50
N ASP A 201 -3.87 -9.07 -24.73
CA ASP A 201 -3.48 -9.72 -25.98
C ASP A 201 -4.29 -10.99 -26.25
N GLU A 202 -4.53 -11.83 -25.24
CA GLU A 202 -5.43 -12.98 -25.37
C GLU A 202 -6.86 -12.55 -25.71
N ARG A 203 -7.40 -11.57 -24.99
CA ARG A 203 -8.74 -11.04 -25.27
C ARG A 203 -8.87 -10.60 -26.72
N ASP A 204 -7.89 -9.87 -27.24
CA ASP A 204 -7.89 -9.36 -28.63
C ASP A 204 -7.88 -10.48 -29.69
N HIS A 205 -7.55 -11.70 -29.27
CA HIS A 205 -7.55 -12.89 -30.10
C HIS A 205 -8.54 -13.94 -29.61
N ASP A 206 -9.66 -13.51 -29.02
CA ASP A 206 -10.74 -14.37 -28.54
C ASP A 206 -10.27 -15.50 -27.61
N PHE A 207 -9.23 -15.23 -26.82
CA PHE A 207 -8.56 -16.17 -25.91
C PHE A 207 -8.03 -17.43 -26.61
N ALA A 208 -7.26 -17.24 -27.68
CA ALA A 208 -6.63 -18.31 -28.46
C ALA A 208 -5.59 -19.17 -27.70
N ASN A 209 -5.27 -18.84 -26.45
CA ASN A 209 -4.41 -19.60 -25.54
C ASN A 209 -2.93 -19.63 -25.97
N PHE A 210 -2.41 -18.51 -26.45
CA PHE A 210 -0.99 -18.31 -26.79
C PHE A 210 -0.07 -18.44 -25.57
N TYR A 211 -0.53 -18.06 -24.39
CA TYR A 211 0.27 -18.12 -23.16
C TYR A 211 0.12 -19.44 -22.39
N GLY A 212 -0.68 -20.40 -22.89
CA GLY A 212 -0.97 -21.64 -22.17
C GLY A 212 -1.79 -21.40 -20.90
N ILE A 213 -2.66 -20.39 -20.92
CA ILE A 213 -3.63 -20.03 -19.88
C ILE A 213 -5.02 -20.07 -20.51
N GLU A 214 -5.86 -20.98 -20.04
CA GLU A 214 -7.27 -21.05 -20.44
C GLU A 214 -8.01 -19.77 -20.05
N ARG A 215 -9.04 -19.39 -20.82
CA ARG A 215 -9.82 -18.16 -20.61
C ARG A 215 -10.25 -18.02 -19.14
N GLU A 216 -10.82 -19.07 -18.58
CA GLU A 216 -11.37 -19.09 -17.22
C GLU A 216 -10.29 -19.05 -16.12
N ALA A 217 -9.02 -19.32 -16.46
CA ALA A 217 -7.92 -19.34 -15.49
C ALA A 217 -7.32 -17.95 -15.22
N TRP A 218 -7.54 -16.96 -16.10
CA TRP A 218 -6.94 -15.64 -15.96
C TRP A 218 -7.29 -14.91 -14.65
N PRO A 219 -8.56 -14.85 -14.20
CA PRO A 219 -8.90 -14.23 -12.91
C PRO A 219 -8.20 -14.90 -11.72
N ASN A 220 -8.09 -16.23 -11.72
CA ASN A 220 -7.43 -16.97 -10.65
C ASN A 220 -5.93 -16.66 -10.59
N ILE A 221 -5.28 -16.55 -11.74
CA ILE A 221 -3.86 -16.18 -11.81
C ILE A 221 -3.66 -14.71 -11.37
N ALA A 222 -4.59 -13.82 -11.70
CA ALA A 222 -4.55 -12.44 -11.26
C ALA A 222 -4.52 -12.32 -9.73
N VAL A 223 -5.19 -13.22 -9.00
CA VAL A 223 -5.12 -13.25 -7.51
C VAL A 223 -3.69 -13.43 -6.99
N GLU A 224 -2.86 -14.25 -7.65
CA GLU A 224 -1.45 -14.39 -7.27
C GLU A 224 -0.65 -13.11 -7.57
N VAL A 225 -0.96 -12.42 -8.68
CA VAL A 225 -0.36 -11.11 -9.01
C VAL A 225 -0.75 -10.05 -7.97
N LEU A 226 -2.02 -10.03 -7.56
CA LEU A 226 -2.51 -9.13 -6.50
C LEU A 226 -1.81 -9.39 -5.17
N LYS A 227 -1.58 -10.65 -4.83
CA LYS A 227 -0.81 -11.03 -3.63
C LYS A 227 0.62 -10.48 -3.73
N TYR A 228 1.29 -10.68 -4.87
CA TYR A 228 2.65 -10.21 -5.06
C TYR A 228 2.77 -8.68 -4.99
N LEU A 229 1.87 -7.94 -5.63
CA LEU A 229 1.82 -6.47 -5.56
C LEU A 229 1.60 -5.95 -4.13
N ARG A 230 0.87 -6.69 -3.29
CA ARG A 230 0.51 -6.25 -1.94
C ARG A 230 1.50 -6.68 -0.87
N SER A 231 2.09 -7.86 -0.98
CA SER A 231 2.97 -8.44 0.04
C SER A 231 4.43 -8.59 -0.38
N GLY A 232 4.76 -8.40 -1.66
CA GLY A 232 6.09 -8.70 -2.19
C GLY A 232 6.41 -10.19 -2.28
N GLU A 233 5.45 -11.09 -1.98
CA GLU A 233 5.65 -12.54 -2.08
C GLU A 233 5.58 -13.01 -3.54
N MET A 234 6.68 -13.55 -4.06
CA MET A 234 6.80 -13.98 -5.45
C MET A 234 5.71 -15.02 -5.81
N PRO A 235 5.03 -14.89 -6.97
CA PRO A 235 4.04 -15.86 -7.40
C PRO A 235 4.66 -17.24 -7.65
N THR A 236 3.86 -18.28 -7.42
CA THR A 236 4.30 -19.68 -7.63
C THR A 236 3.80 -20.25 -8.95
N HIS A 237 2.80 -19.63 -9.56
CA HIS A 237 2.24 -20.08 -10.83
C HIS A 237 3.31 -20.11 -11.95
N PRO A 238 3.53 -21.26 -12.63
CA PRO A 238 4.58 -21.39 -13.65
C PRO A 238 4.49 -20.38 -14.80
N ASN A 239 3.27 -19.99 -15.19
CA ASN A 239 3.08 -18.99 -16.25
C ASN A 239 3.43 -17.56 -15.80
N LEU A 240 3.31 -17.22 -14.51
CA LEU A 240 3.70 -15.90 -14.00
C LEU A 240 5.21 -15.70 -14.00
N ILE A 241 5.97 -16.79 -13.77
CA ILE A 241 7.44 -16.80 -13.85
C ILE A 241 7.92 -16.47 -15.29
N LYS A 242 7.11 -16.74 -16.32
CA LYS A 242 7.45 -16.36 -17.70
C LYS A 242 7.35 -14.84 -17.88
N PHE A 243 6.33 -14.21 -17.29
CA PHE A 243 6.12 -12.75 -17.37
C PHE A 243 7.18 -11.95 -16.61
N SER A 244 7.80 -12.50 -15.57
CA SER A 244 8.91 -11.85 -14.87
C SER A 244 10.22 -11.82 -15.67
N LYS A 245 10.43 -12.81 -16.55
CA LYS A 245 11.66 -12.98 -17.34
C LYS A 245 11.60 -12.33 -18.72
N THR A 246 10.43 -11.83 -19.11
CA THR A 246 10.29 -11.24 -20.44
C THR A 246 11.02 -9.90 -20.41
N GLU A 247 12.24 -9.84 -20.97
CA GLU A 247 12.92 -8.59 -21.31
C GLU A 247 11.86 -7.66 -21.91
N ARG A 248 11.59 -6.53 -21.22
CA ARG A 248 10.58 -5.51 -21.56
C ARG A 248 10.11 -5.71 -23.00
N LEU A 249 8.96 -6.38 -23.21
CA LEU A 249 8.46 -6.77 -24.53
C LEU A 249 8.81 -5.67 -25.51
N ASN A 250 9.75 -5.99 -26.42
CA ASN A 250 10.55 -5.03 -27.16
C ASN A 250 9.75 -3.78 -27.51
N SER A 251 10.25 -2.59 -27.19
CA SER A 251 9.66 -1.29 -27.54
C SER A 251 9.11 -1.20 -28.99
N ALA A 252 9.60 -2.06 -29.89
CA ALA A 252 9.05 -2.30 -31.22
C ALA A 252 7.61 -2.85 -31.29
N SER A 253 7.19 -3.81 -30.45
CA SER A 253 5.80 -4.30 -30.42
C SER A 253 4.85 -3.22 -29.90
N ARG A 254 5.27 -2.46 -28.88
CA ARG A 254 4.56 -1.30 -28.34
C ARG A 254 4.39 -0.19 -29.37
N MET A 255 5.43 0.10 -30.14
CA MET A 255 5.39 1.08 -31.22
C MET A 255 4.45 0.65 -32.35
N LYS A 256 4.39 -0.66 -32.68
CA LYS A 256 3.44 -1.20 -33.68
C LYS A 256 1.99 -1.02 -33.27
N ARG A 257 1.62 -1.29 -32.00
CA ARG A 257 0.24 -1.07 -31.51
C ARG A 257 -0.16 0.41 -31.60
N LYS A 258 0.72 1.32 -31.20
CA LYS A 258 0.48 2.78 -31.33
C LYS A 258 0.32 3.22 -32.78
N LEU A 259 1.14 2.70 -33.70
CA LEU A 259 1.04 2.97 -35.14
C LEU A 259 -0.26 2.44 -35.76
N ILE A 260 -0.71 1.24 -35.37
CA ILE A 260 -1.98 0.66 -35.85
C ILE A 260 -3.15 1.52 -35.38
N LEU A 261 -3.19 1.87 -34.09
CA LEU A 261 -4.25 2.73 -33.53
C LEU A 261 -4.30 4.10 -34.22
N LEU A 262 -3.13 4.73 -34.43
CA LEU A 262 -3.03 6.00 -35.14
C LEU A 262 -3.52 5.87 -36.59
N GLY A 263 -3.16 4.78 -37.27
CA GLY A 263 -3.59 4.48 -38.64
C GLY A 263 -5.10 4.33 -38.74
N THR A 264 -5.75 3.63 -37.81
CA THR A 264 -7.19 3.44 -37.78
C THR A 264 -7.93 4.76 -37.52
N ILE A 265 -7.43 5.58 -36.60
CA ILE A 265 -7.99 6.91 -36.31
C ILE A 265 -7.89 7.83 -37.55
N LEU A 266 -6.74 7.85 -38.22
CA LEU A 266 -6.54 8.64 -39.43
C LEU A 266 -7.45 8.17 -40.58
N LEU A 267 -7.65 6.86 -40.72
CA LEU A 267 -8.56 6.30 -41.73
C LEU A 267 -10.02 6.70 -41.46
N LEU A 268 -10.48 6.61 -40.22
CA LEU A 268 -11.84 7.03 -39.84
C LEU A 268 -12.06 8.53 -40.04
N ALA A 269 -11.08 9.36 -39.68
CA ALA A 269 -11.13 10.79 -39.93
C ALA A 269 -11.21 11.10 -41.43
N ALA A 270 -10.45 10.40 -42.27
CA ALA A 270 -10.51 10.54 -43.72
C ALA A 270 -11.88 10.15 -44.30
N ILE A 271 -12.49 9.08 -43.79
CA ILE A 271 -13.84 8.65 -44.20
C ILE A 271 -14.89 9.71 -43.81
N CYS A 272 -14.82 10.28 -42.60
CA CYS A 272 -15.74 11.34 -42.17
C CYS A 272 -15.61 12.61 -43.00
N VAL A 273 -14.38 13.02 -43.34
CA VAL A 273 -14.11 14.18 -44.20
C VAL A 273 -14.65 13.92 -45.61
N ALA A 274 -14.40 12.73 -46.18
CA ALA A 274 -14.94 12.37 -47.49
C ALA A 274 -16.47 12.42 -47.50
N ALA A 275 -17.14 11.90 -46.47
CA ALA A 275 -18.60 11.92 -46.36
C ALA A 275 -19.18 13.34 -46.28
N THR A 276 -18.43 14.33 -45.78
CA THR A 276 -18.90 15.73 -45.71
C THR A 276 -18.83 16.46 -47.05
N PHE A 277 -18.03 15.98 -48.01
CA PHE A 277 -17.95 16.57 -49.36
C PHE A 277 -19.00 16.02 -50.35
N PHE A 278 -19.75 14.99 -49.96
CA PHE A 278 -20.77 14.35 -50.80
C PHE A 278 -22.22 14.69 -50.39
N ILE A 279 -22.41 15.73 -49.57
CA ILE A 279 -23.71 16.30 -49.17
C ILE A 279 -23.79 17.74 -49.69
#